data_AF-A0A1R1D920-F1
#
_entry.id   AF-A0A1R1D920-F1
#
_cell.length_a   1.000
_cell.length_b   1.000
_cell.length_c   1.000
_cell.angle_alpha   90.00
_cell.angle_beta   90.00
_cell.angle_gamma   90.00
#
_symmetry.space_group_name_H-M   'P 1'
#
loop_
_entity.id
_entity.type
_entity.pdbx_description
1 polymer ?
#
loop_
_entity_poly.entity_id
_entity_poly.type
_entity_poly.pdbx_seq_one_letter_code
_entity_poly.pdbx_strand_id
1 'polypeptide(L)'
;MSNMEDKLFYISNKVADCLKFAEAKNGATLNFSGRAIAAIMSFLGSSYKIPSNCKTVLCLGMILLSISCYMTMPSFIPKTNIFFKNSGTPTNTGNLYFYGNLSKYSPHQLNSYET
;
A
#
# COMPACT_ATOMS: atom_id res chain seq x y z
N MET A 1 22.46 -16.67 20.39
CA MET A 1 21.00 -16.44 20.37
C MET A 1 20.62 -15.17 19.59
N SER A 2 21.56 -14.49 18.90
CA SER A 2 21.36 -13.15 18.32
C SER A 2 21.07 -13.11 16.81
N ASN A 3 21.64 -14.00 15.99
CA ASN A 3 21.69 -13.79 14.54
C ASN A 3 20.33 -13.94 13.82
N MET A 4 19.55 -14.98 14.13
CA MET A 4 18.22 -15.19 13.54
C MET A 4 17.24 -14.06 13.91
N GLU A 5 17.18 -13.67 15.19
CA GLU A 5 16.31 -12.59 15.67
C GLU A 5 16.67 -11.25 15.03
N ASP A 6 17.96 -10.93 14.94
CA ASP A 6 18.44 -9.72 14.27
C ASP A 6 18.04 -9.69 12.78
N LYS A 7 18.13 -10.84 12.10
CA LYS A 7 17.73 -10.98 10.69
C LYS A 7 16.23 -10.82 10.49
N LEU A 8 15.42 -11.42 11.37
CA LEU A 8 13.96 -11.26 11.38
C LEU A 8 13.57 -9.80 11.61
N PHE A 9 14.21 -9.14 12.58
CA PHE A 9 13.98 -7.74 12.87
C PHE A 9 14.38 -6.85 11.69
N TYR A 10 15.51 -7.14 11.05
CA TYR A 10 15.95 -6.46 9.84
C TYR A 10 14.95 -6.60 8.69
N ILE A 11 14.48 -7.81 8.39
CA ILE A 11 13.48 -8.05 7.33
C ILE A 11 12.17 -7.34 7.67
N SER A 12 11.72 -7.43 8.93
CA SER A 12 10.51 -6.76 9.40
C SER A 12 10.58 -5.24 9.21
N ASN A 13 11.70 -4.63 9.60
CA ASN A 13 11.94 -3.20 9.38
C ASN A 13 11.95 -2.83 7.91
N LYS A 14 12.60 -3.63 7.05
CA LYS A 14 12.61 -3.38 5.60
C LYS A 14 11.22 -3.45 4.98
N VAL A 15 10.39 -4.42 5.38
CA VAL A 15 8.99 -4.50 4.93
C VAL A 15 8.20 -3.30 5.44
N ALA A 16 8.39 -2.89 6.69
CA ALA A 16 7.72 -1.73 7.27
C ALA A 16 8.10 -0.43 6.52
N ASP A 17 9.37 -0.25 6.16
CA ASP A 17 9.82 0.91 5.39
C ASP A 17 9.26 0.93 3.97
N CYS A 18 9.24 -0.22 3.29
CA CYS A 18 8.59 -0.36 1.98
C CYS A 18 7.10 -0.03 2.05
N LEU A 19 6.41 -0.47 3.11
CA LEU A 19 5.00 -0.20 3.33
C LEU A 19 4.75 1.30 3.54
N LYS A 20 5.53 1.95 4.42
CA LYS A 20 5.47 3.41 4.64
C LYS A 20 5.68 4.19 3.36
N PHE A 21 6.65 3.80 2.54
CA PHE A 21 6.91 4.45 1.25
C PHE A 21 5.74 4.30 0.29
N ALA A 22 5.18 3.08 0.17
CA ALA A 22 4.01 2.84 -0.67
C ALA A 22 2.78 3.64 -0.20
N GLU A 23 2.53 3.66 1.10
CA GLU A 23 1.43 4.43 1.71
C GLU A 23 1.61 5.93 1.50
N ALA A 24 2.81 6.47 1.71
CA ALA A 24 3.11 7.87 1.47
C ALA A 24 2.91 8.27 0.01
N LYS A 25 3.31 7.42 -0.94
CA LYS A 25 3.12 7.67 -2.38
C LYS A 25 1.64 7.72 -2.76
N ASN A 26 0.86 6.78 -2.26
CA ASN A 26 -0.58 6.73 -2.51
C ASN A 26 -1.30 7.87 -1.79
N GLY A 27 -0.87 8.23 -0.58
CA GLY A 27 -1.39 9.37 0.19
C GLY A 27 -1.15 10.71 -0.50
N ALA A 28 0.06 10.90 -1.04
CA ALA A 28 0.38 12.07 -1.84
C ALA A 28 -0.51 12.16 -3.09
N THR A 29 -0.72 11.03 -3.79
CA THR A 29 -1.56 10.98 -4.99
C THR A 29 -3.01 11.29 -4.67
N LEU A 30 -3.56 10.70 -3.61
CA LEU A 30 -4.94 10.92 -3.18
C LEU A 30 -5.17 12.38 -2.75
N ASN A 31 -4.24 12.94 -1.96
CA ASN A 31 -4.34 14.33 -1.50
C ASN A 31 -4.22 15.33 -2.67
N PHE A 32 -3.29 15.09 -3.59
CA PHE A 32 -3.14 15.90 -4.79
C PHE A 32 -4.42 15.85 -5.65
N SER A 33 -4.89 14.65 -5.98
CA SER A 33 -6.09 14.47 -6.79
C SER A 33 -7.34 15.05 -6.13
N GLY A 34 -7.51 14.87 -4.83
CA GLY A 34 -8.62 15.46 -4.07
C GLY A 34 -8.59 16.99 -4.09
N ARG A 35 -7.43 17.61 -3.86
CA ARG A 35 -7.28 19.08 -3.94
C ARG A 35 -7.49 19.61 -5.35
N ALA A 36 -6.98 18.92 -6.36
CA ALA A 36 -7.16 19.31 -7.75
C ALA A 36 -8.63 19.25 -8.17
N ILE A 37 -9.35 18.19 -7.79
CA ILE A 37 -10.81 18.09 -8.04
C ILE A 37 -11.55 19.24 -7.34
N ALA A 38 -11.25 19.51 -6.06
CA ALA A 38 -11.89 20.60 -5.32
C ALA A 38 -11.64 21.96 -5.99
N ALA A 39 -10.40 22.24 -6.40
CA ALA A 39 -10.03 23.48 -7.10
C ALA A 39 -10.76 23.62 -8.44
N ILE A 40 -10.81 22.56 -9.24
CA ILE A 40 -11.52 22.55 -10.52
C ILE A 40 -13.02 22.78 -10.28
N MET A 41 -13.62 22.15 -9.27
CA MET A 41 -15.03 22.31 -8.95
C MET A 41 -15.36 23.73 -8.48
N SER A 42 -14.52 24.33 -7.63
CA SER A 42 -14.65 25.74 -7.24
C SER A 42 -14.51 26.69 -8.43
N PHE A 43 -13.58 26.40 -9.34
CA PHE A 43 -13.39 27.20 -10.55
C PHE A 43 -14.61 27.09 -11.50
N LEU A 44 -15.16 25.89 -11.71
CA LEU A 44 -16.36 25.70 -12.54
C LEU A 44 -17.62 26.32 -11.93
N GLY A 45 -17.72 26.37 -10.60
CA GLY A 45 -18.85 26.99 -9.88
C GLY A 45 -18.76 28.52 -9.79
N SER A 46 -17.65 29.11 -10.18
CA SER A 46 -17.46 30.56 -10.17
C SER A 46 -18.21 31.25 -11.33
N SER A 47 -18.56 32.54 -11.16
CA SER A 47 -19.22 33.33 -12.22
C SER A 47 -18.28 33.78 -13.36
N TYR A 48 -17.07 33.21 -13.46
CA TYR A 48 -16.17 33.53 -14.57
C TYR A 48 -16.74 33.03 -15.90
N LYS A 49 -16.59 33.83 -16.96
CA LYS A 49 -16.88 33.39 -18.35
C LYS A 49 -15.78 32.44 -18.80
N ILE A 50 -15.97 31.15 -18.52
CA ILE A 50 -15.05 30.09 -18.93
C ILE A 50 -15.39 29.69 -20.38
N PRO A 51 -14.41 29.72 -21.31
CA PRO A 51 -14.64 29.26 -22.67
C PRO A 51 -15.00 27.76 -22.70
N SER A 52 -15.92 27.37 -23.59
CA SER A 52 -16.47 26.00 -23.65
C SER A 52 -15.40 24.91 -23.74
N ASN A 53 -14.36 25.14 -24.54
CA ASN A 53 -13.23 24.20 -24.69
C ASN A 53 -12.50 23.95 -23.35
N CYS A 54 -12.33 25.00 -22.53
CA CYS A 54 -11.67 24.88 -21.24
C CYS A 54 -12.53 24.08 -20.25
N LYS A 55 -13.86 24.29 -20.28
CA LYS A 55 -14.81 23.51 -19.47
C LYS A 55 -14.75 22.01 -19.79
N THR A 56 -14.66 21.65 -21.07
CA THR A 56 -14.52 20.25 -21.51
C THR A 56 -13.23 19.63 -20.99
N VAL A 57 -12.10 20.32 -21.10
CA VAL A 57 -10.80 19.83 -20.61
C VAL A 57 -10.80 19.66 -19.08
N LEU A 58 -11.38 20.61 -18.35
CA LEU A 58 -11.50 20.53 -16.89
C LEU A 58 -12.40 19.38 -16.44
N CYS A 59 -13.49 19.13 -17.16
CA CYS A 59 -14.36 17.99 -16.91
C CYS A 59 -13.65 16.66 -17.16
N LEU A 60 -12.92 16.54 -18.27
CA LEU A 60 -12.10 15.37 -18.58
C LEU A 60 -11.02 15.13 -17.52
N GLY A 61 -10.37 16.21 -17.06
CA GLY A 61 -9.39 16.17 -15.98
C GLY A 61 -9.97 15.67 -14.67
N MET A 62 -11.16 16.14 -14.28
CA MET A 62 -11.85 15.63 -13.08
C MET A 62 -12.14 14.13 -13.15
N ILE A 63 -12.56 13.62 -14.32
CA ILE A 63 -12.82 12.18 -14.50
C ILE A 63 -11.52 11.38 -14.30
N LEU A 64 -10.42 11.82 -14.93
CA LEU A 64 -9.12 11.17 -14.80
C LEU A 64 -8.61 11.18 -13.35
N LEU A 65 -8.71 12.32 -12.67
CA LEU A 65 -8.35 12.44 -11.25
C LEU A 65 -9.22 11.56 -10.35
N SER A 66 -10.51 11.44 -10.66
CA SER A 66 -11.44 10.58 -9.92
C SER A 66 -11.10 9.11 -10.08
N ILE A 67 -10.75 8.67 -11.31
CA ILE A 67 -10.26 7.30 -11.57
C ILE A 67 -8.97 7.05 -10.78
N SER A 68 -8.04 8.01 -10.76
CA SER A 68 -6.81 7.92 -9.97
C SER A 68 -7.09 7.75 -8.47
N CYS A 69 -7.97 8.57 -7.88
CA CYS A 69 -8.42 8.43 -6.50
C CYS A 69 -9.00 7.03 -6.24
N TYR A 70 -9.90 6.56 -7.12
CA TYR A 70 -10.54 5.26 -6.98
C TYR A 70 -9.52 4.12 -6.99
N MET A 71 -8.49 4.19 -7.85
CA MET A 71 -7.42 3.19 -7.90
C MET A 71 -6.52 3.22 -6.66
N THR A 72 -6.35 4.38 -6.01
CA THR A 72 -5.51 4.48 -4.79
C THR A 72 -6.21 3.98 -3.51
N MET A 73 -7.54 4.06 -3.44
CA MET A 73 -8.35 3.68 -2.27
C MET A 73 -8.10 2.24 -1.77
N PRO A 74 -8.11 1.20 -2.64
CA PRO A 74 -7.83 -0.18 -2.21
C PRO A 74 -6.44 -0.37 -1.60
N SER A 75 -5.47 0.47 -1.96
CA SER A 75 -4.10 0.32 -1.45
C SER A 75 -3.95 0.73 0.03
N PHE A 76 -4.92 1.45 0.58
CA PHE A 76 -4.96 1.78 2.02
C PHE A 76 -5.60 0.69 2.85
N ILE A 77 -6.25 -0.30 2.24
CA ILE A 77 -6.84 -1.41 2.97
C ILE A 77 -5.69 -2.37 3.31
N PRO A 78 -5.29 -2.49 4.58
CA PRO A 78 -4.27 -3.46 4.95
C PRO A 78 -4.81 -4.84 4.61
N LYS A 79 -4.08 -5.61 3.79
CA LYS A 79 -4.38 -7.03 3.54
C LYS A 79 -4.02 -7.83 4.79
N THR A 80 -4.86 -7.72 5.80
CA THR A 80 -4.71 -8.46 7.04
C THR A 80 -5.29 -9.84 6.80
N ASN A 81 -4.44 -10.82 6.47
CA ASN A 81 -4.88 -12.21 6.35
C ASN A 81 -5.07 -12.85 7.74
N ILE A 82 -5.80 -12.17 8.63
CA ILE A 82 -5.98 -12.55 10.04
C ILE A 82 -6.83 -13.82 10.15
N PHE A 83 -7.72 -14.05 9.18
CA PHE A 83 -8.64 -15.18 9.17
C PHE A 83 -8.04 -16.48 8.64
N PHE A 84 -7.02 -16.42 7.77
CA PHE A 84 -6.30 -17.61 7.34
C PHE A 84 -5.08 -17.81 8.23
N LYS A 85 -5.29 -18.42 9.40
CA LYS A 85 -4.19 -19.07 10.13
C LYS A 85 -3.57 -20.07 9.15
N ASN A 86 -2.38 -19.76 8.65
CA ASN A 86 -1.66 -20.62 7.71
C ASN A 86 -1.26 -21.91 8.45
N SER A 87 -2.17 -22.88 8.51
CA SER A 87 -1.98 -24.20 9.12
C SER A 87 -1.22 -25.15 8.20
N GLY A 88 -0.21 -24.63 7.49
CA GLY A 88 0.64 -25.44 6.63
C GLY A 88 1.75 -26.08 7.46
N THR A 89 2.14 -27.30 7.10
CA THR A 89 3.30 -27.96 7.71
C THR A 89 4.60 -27.20 7.38
N PRO A 90 5.47 -26.94 8.38
CA PRO A 90 6.77 -26.37 8.13
C PRO A 90 7.54 -27.27 7.15
N THR A 91 8.06 -26.69 6.07
CA THR A 91 8.64 -27.42 4.94
C THR A 91 10.09 -26.98 4.78
N ASN A 92 11.03 -27.93 4.74
CA ASN A 92 12.46 -27.61 4.86
C ASN A 92 12.99 -26.66 3.74
N THR A 93 12.25 -26.53 2.65
CA THR A 93 12.55 -25.70 1.46
C THR A 93 11.82 -24.35 1.43
N GLY A 94 11.09 -23.99 2.48
CA GLY A 94 10.27 -22.77 2.51
C GLY A 94 11.11 -21.49 2.50
N ASN A 95 10.70 -20.51 1.68
CA ASN A 95 11.34 -19.18 1.67
C ASN A 95 11.02 -18.41 2.96
N LEU A 96 12.00 -18.35 3.88
CA LEU A 96 11.89 -17.63 5.16
C LEU A 96 11.77 -16.10 5.00
N TYR A 97 12.09 -15.53 3.84
CA TYR A 97 11.86 -14.11 3.57
C TYR A 97 10.38 -13.80 3.28
N PHE A 98 9.56 -14.81 3.01
CA PHE A 98 8.13 -14.64 2.77
C PHE A 98 7.35 -14.89 4.07
N TYR A 99 6.68 -13.85 4.58
CA TYR A 99 5.92 -13.92 5.84
C TYR A 99 4.95 -15.11 5.89
N GLY A 100 4.27 -15.44 4.78
CA GLY A 100 3.34 -16.57 4.75
C GLY A 100 4.00 -17.94 4.95
N ASN A 101 5.30 -18.08 4.66
CA ASN A 101 6.06 -19.29 4.98
C ASN A 101 6.66 -19.21 6.38
N LEU A 102 7.18 -18.03 6.77
CA LEU A 102 7.74 -17.81 8.10
C LEU A 102 6.70 -18.02 9.22
N SER A 103 5.45 -17.60 9.00
CA SER A 103 4.36 -17.69 9.97
C SER A 103 3.96 -19.12 10.34
N LYS A 104 4.48 -20.13 9.65
CA LYS A 104 4.22 -21.56 9.91
C LYS A 104 5.19 -22.17 10.93
N TYR A 105 6.28 -21.48 11.25
CA TYR A 105 7.32 -21.97 12.15
C TYR A 105 7.08 -21.48 13.58
N SER A 106 7.29 -22.38 14.55
CA SER A 106 7.36 -22.00 15.96
C SER A 106 8.78 -21.52 16.33
N PRO A 107 8.97 -20.68 17.37
CA PRO A 107 10.29 -20.10 17.70
C PRO A 107 11.39 -21.14 17.89
N HIS A 108 11.06 -22.30 18.48
CA HIS A 108 11.99 -23.41 18.67
C HIS A 108 12.44 -24.04 17.33
N GLN A 109 11.55 -24.11 16.33
CA GLN A 109 11.86 -24.68 15.01
C GLN A 109 12.70 -23.75 14.13
N LEU A 110 12.61 -22.43 14.34
CA LEU A 110 13.44 -21.44 13.66
C LEU A 110 14.90 -21.51 14.13
N ASN A 111 15.14 -21.69 15.44
CA ASN A 111 16.50 -21.82 15.96
C ASN A 111 17.22 -23.09 15.51
N SER A 112 16.49 -24.18 15.27
CA SER A 112 17.06 -25.45 14.76
C SER A 112 17.40 -25.43 13.26
N TYR A 113 17.03 -24.36 12.55
CA TYR A 113 17.29 -24.20 11.11
C TYR A 113 18.65 -23.56 10.80
N GLU A 114 19.33 -23.04 11.84
CA GLU A 114 20.61 -22.34 11.74
C GLU A 114 21.81 -23.28 12.02
N THR A 115 21.56 -24.49 12.52
CA THR A 115 22.53 -25.57 12.75
C THR A 115 22.49 -26.60 11.64
#